data_AF-A0A101RMV9-F1
#
_entry.id   AF-A0A101RMV9-F1
#
_cell.length_a   1.000
_cell.length_b   1.000
_cell.length_c   1.000
_cell.angle_alpha   90.00
_cell.angle_beta   90.00
_cell.angle_gamma   90.00
#
_symmetry.space_group_name_H-M   'P 1'
#
loop_
_entity.id
_entity.type
_entity.pdbx_description
1 polymer ?
#
loop_
_entity_poly.entity_id
_entity_poly.type
_entity_poly.pdbx_seq_one_letter_code
_entity_poly.pdbx_strand_id
1 'polypeptide(L)'
;MNPRKTAVAAALATLLLAGPGIAQAAPPAAPAAPAPREQVAAATITWTLERAGNPTADQQAAYTLITSAMNAAVARYNNLSDLGKSITVRYDTSVPTADGNLNGTIRFGSNRSYMTERTALHEIAHTIGVGTSPGWSSLGGSGTWTGAQATALVRQFDGSSAKLSTGGGHFWPYGLNYENEFSGTAADRHVQIVAAMVRDGL
;
A
#
# COMPACT_ATOMS: atom_id res chain seq x y z
N MET A 1 -2.18 -33.69 41.70
CA MET A 1 -3.49 -33.17 42.14
C MET A 1 -3.47 -31.66 42.04
N ASN A 2 -4.45 -31.04 41.36
CA ASN A 2 -4.81 -29.62 41.52
C ASN A 2 -4.93 -29.27 43.02
N PRO A 3 -4.82 -28.00 43.49
CA PRO A 3 -5.46 -26.85 42.85
C PRO A 3 -4.81 -25.46 42.97
N ARG A 4 -5.38 -24.57 42.16
CA ARG A 4 -5.47 -23.10 42.23
C ARG A 4 -5.46 -22.55 43.67
N LYS A 5 -4.70 -21.47 43.90
CA LYS A 5 -4.92 -20.55 45.02
C LYS A 5 -5.21 -19.15 44.51
N THR A 6 -6.49 -18.84 44.54
CA THR A 6 -7.09 -17.51 44.59
C THR A 6 -6.59 -16.80 45.85
N ALA A 7 -6.08 -15.57 45.74
CA ALA A 7 -5.82 -14.71 46.89
C ALA A 7 -6.89 -13.61 46.91
N VAL A 8 -7.81 -13.74 47.86
CA VAL A 8 -8.81 -12.74 48.23
C VAL A 8 -8.09 -11.74 49.14
N ALA A 9 -8.00 -10.48 48.71
CA ALA A 9 -7.48 -9.40 49.53
C ALA A 9 -8.54 -9.02 50.58
N ALA A 10 -8.15 -9.10 51.84
CA ALA A 10 -8.98 -8.79 52.99
C ALA A 10 -9.23 -7.27 53.09
N ALA A 11 -10.51 -6.89 53.21
CA ALA A 11 -10.94 -5.55 53.55
C ALA A 11 -10.84 -5.35 55.07
N LEU A 12 -10.06 -4.36 55.49
CA LEU A 12 -10.05 -3.85 56.86
C LEU A 12 -10.96 -2.62 56.93
N ALA A 13 -12.14 -2.78 57.52
CA ALA A 13 -13.03 -1.69 57.87
C ALA A 13 -12.69 -1.22 59.29
N THR A 14 -12.23 0.02 59.42
CA THR A 14 -12.13 0.73 60.71
C THR A 14 -13.16 1.86 60.70
N LEU A 15 -14.18 1.73 61.57
CA LEU A 15 -15.11 2.81 61.86
C LEU A 15 -14.41 3.85 62.76
N LEU A 16 -14.38 5.11 62.32
CA LEU A 16 -14.06 6.27 63.14
C LEU A 16 -15.21 7.29 63.06
N LEU A 17 -15.52 7.86 64.21
CA LEU A 17 -16.69 8.66 64.52
C LEU A 17 -16.75 10.01 63.78
N ALA A 18 -17.98 10.47 63.56
CA ALA A 18 -18.35 11.72 62.91
C ALA A 18 -17.88 12.98 63.66
N GLY A 19 -17.31 13.93 62.91
CA GLY A 19 -17.18 15.34 63.27
C GLY A 19 -17.69 16.21 62.09
N PRO A 20 -18.16 17.44 62.33
CA PRO A 20 -18.77 18.26 61.29
C PRO A 20 -17.72 18.87 60.34
N GLY A 21 -17.93 18.58 59.05
CA GLY A 21 -17.48 19.26 57.83
C GLY A 21 -16.35 20.29 57.88
N ILE A 22 -15.23 19.93 57.24
CA ILE A 22 -14.62 20.76 56.20
C ILE A 22 -14.50 19.90 54.93
N ALA A 23 -15.19 20.29 53.86
CA ALA A 23 -15.10 19.60 52.58
C ALA A 23 -13.71 19.84 51.98
N GLN A 24 -12.82 18.86 52.10
CA GLN A 24 -11.53 18.88 51.41
C GLN A 24 -11.78 18.40 49.98
N ALA A 25 -11.71 19.31 49.01
CA ALA A 25 -11.84 18.97 47.60
C ALA A 25 -10.73 17.98 47.20
N ALA A 26 -11.12 16.86 46.62
CA ALA A 26 -10.19 15.91 46.03
C ALA A 26 -9.35 16.61 44.94
N PRO A 27 -8.03 16.36 44.87
CA PRO A 27 -7.21 16.91 43.81
C PRO A 27 -7.72 16.43 42.44
N PRO A 28 -7.69 17.27 41.39
CA PRO A 28 -8.11 16.88 40.06
C PRO A 28 -7.23 15.72 39.57
N ALA A 29 -7.87 14.68 39.02
CA ALA A 29 -7.17 13.58 38.40
C ALA A 29 -6.25 14.11 37.30
N ALA A 30 -4.99 13.67 37.31
CA ALA A 30 -4.03 13.99 36.27
C ALA A 30 -4.58 13.57 34.88
N PRO A 31 -4.37 14.36 33.82
CA PRO A 31 -4.78 13.98 32.48
C PRO A 31 -4.07 12.69 32.08
N ALA A 32 -4.82 11.73 31.56
CA ALA A 32 -4.28 10.49 31.03
C ALA A 32 -3.26 10.78 29.93
N ALA A 33 -2.11 10.10 29.98
CA ALA A 33 -1.11 10.17 28.93
C ALA A 33 -1.74 9.78 27.57
N PRO A 34 -1.38 10.46 26.47
CA PRO A 34 -1.86 10.07 25.15
C PRO A 34 -1.41 8.64 24.83
N ALA A 35 -2.33 7.83 24.30
CA ALA A 35 -2.00 6.50 23.80
C ALA A 35 -0.85 6.59 22.77
N PRO A 36 0.05 5.58 22.71
CA PRO A 36 1.09 5.55 21.69
C PRO A 36 0.43 5.61 20.31
N ARG A 37 0.78 6.63 19.51
CA ARG A 37 0.47 6.60 18.07
C ARG A 37 1.33 5.48 17.49
N GLU A 38 0.72 4.43 16.96
CA GLU A 38 1.42 3.46 16.12
C GLU A 38 2.13 4.25 15.01
N GLN A 39 3.46 4.17 14.99
CA GLN A 39 4.26 4.72 13.92
C GLN A 39 4.03 3.83 12.70
N VAL A 40 3.07 4.22 11.84
CA VAL A 40 2.88 3.58 10.54
C VAL A 40 4.23 3.63 9.82
N ALA A 41 4.74 2.48 9.39
CA ALA A 41 6.00 2.41 8.67
C ALA A 41 5.91 3.33 7.44
N ALA A 42 6.92 4.17 7.24
CA ALA A 42 6.98 4.99 6.03
C ALA A 42 7.17 4.05 4.83
N ALA A 43 6.49 4.34 3.72
CA ALA A 43 6.77 3.65 2.47
C ALA A 43 8.23 3.88 2.03
N THR A 44 8.79 2.85 1.42
CA THR A 44 10.21 2.77 1.03
C THR A 44 10.37 2.28 -0.40
N ILE A 45 9.44 2.63 -1.29
CA ILE A 45 9.63 2.37 -2.71
C ILE A 45 10.80 3.23 -3.21
N THR A 46 11.80 2.58 -3.77
CA THR A 46 13.00 3.20 -4.34
C THR A 46 13.24 2.65 -5.73
N TRP A 47 13.88 3.43 -6.60
CA TRP A 47 14.14 3.00 -7.96
C TRP A 47 15.47 3.52 -8.51
N THR A 48 16.06 2.77 -9.43
CA THR A 48 17.22 3.20 -10.23
C THR A 48 16.99 2.89 -11.72
N LEU A 49 17.62 3.66 -12.61
CA LEU A 49 17.60 3.41 -14.06
C LEU A 49 18.96 2.92 -14.52
N GLU A 50 19.01 1.74 -15.12
CA GLU A 50 20.20 1.29 -15.85
C GLU A 50 20.38 2.13 -17.11
N ARG A 51 21.58 2.71 -17.27
CA ARG A 51 21.92 3.60 -18.37
C ARG A 51 23.18 3.10 -19.07
N ALA A 52 23.18 3.18 -20.40
CA ALA A 52 24.40 2.99 -21.16
C ALA A 52 25.41 4.10 -20.83
N GLY A 53 26.71 3.77 -20.78
CA GLY A 53 27.76 4.75 -20.50
C GLY A 53 27.91 5.85 -21.55
N ASN A 54 27.49 5.58 -22.80
CA ASN A 54 27.43 6.55 -23.88
C ASN A 54 26.10 6.40 -24.63
N PRO A 55 25.01 7.05 -24.17
CA PRO A 55 23.67 6.80 -24.66
C PRO A 55 23.43 7.38 -26.06
N THR A 56 22.65 6.69 -26.88
CA THR A 56 22.14 7.23 -28.14
C THR A 56 21.10 8.32 -27.87
N ALA A 57 20.76 9.13 -28.89
CA ALA A 57 19.68 10.11 -28.78
C ALA A 57 18.33 9.48 -28.40
N ASP A 58 18.04 8.30 -28.96
CA ASP A 58 16.85 7.52 -28.63
C ASP A 58 16.84 7.12 -27.13
N GLN A 59 17.94 6.54 -26.64
CA GLN A 59 18.09 6.17 -25.23
C GLN A 59 17.96 7.38 -24.32
N GLN A 60 18.57 8.52 -24.66
CA GLN A 60 18.48 9.74 -23.87
C GLN A 60 17.03 10.25 -23.75
N ALA A 61 16.27 10.21 -24.85
CA ALA A 61 14.86 10.56 -24.85
C ALA A 61 14.03 9.58 -24.00
N ALA A 62 14.25 8.27 -24.15
CA ALA A 62 13.59 7.25 -23.33
C ALA A 62 13.87 7.46 -21.83
N TYR A 63 15.15 7.63 -21.47
CA TYR A 63 15.56 7.80 -20.09
C TYR A 63 14.93 9.02 -19.43
N THR A 64 14.75 10.11 -20.18
CA THR A 64 14.10 11.32 -19.66
C THR A 64 12.64 11.05 -19.31
N LEU A 65 11.89 10.41 -20.21
CA LEU A 65 10.48 10.10 -20.01
C LEU A 65 10.27 9.06 -18.90
N ILE A 66 11.06 7.96 -18.92
CA ILE A 66 11.05 6.93 -17.88
C ILE A 66 11.36 7.54 -16.51
N THR A 67 12.35 8.44 -16.43
CA THR A 67 12.70 9.10 -15.17
C THR A 67 11.55 9.94 -14.63
N SER A 68 10.87 10.72 -15.50
CA SER A 68 9.70 11.49 -15.10
C SER A 68 8.56 10.59 -14.61
N ALA A 69 8.27 9.52 -15.34
CA ALA A 69 7.21 8.58 -15.01
C ALA A 69 7.46 7.86 -13.67
N MET A 70 8.67 7.31 -13.49
CA MET A 70 9.05 6.61 -12.26
C MET A 70 9.10 7.55 -11.06
N ASN A 71 9.61 8.78 -11.22
CA ASN A 71 9.59 9.76 -10.14
C ASN A 71 8.16 10.06 -9.67
N ALA A 72 7.23 10.30 -10.60
CA ALA A 72 5.85 10.58 -10.26
C ALA A 72 5.18 9.37 -9.57
N ALA A 73 5.33 8.17 -10.12
CA ALA A 73 4.73 6.96 -9.59
C ALA A 73 5.28 6.58 -8.20
N VAL A 74 6.61 6.65 -8.01
CA VAL A 74 7.25 6.36 -6.72
C VAL A 74 6.89 7.41 -5.67
N ALA A 75 6.85 8.69 -6.04
CA ALA A 75 6.38 9.74 -5.12
C ALA A 75 4.94 9.47 -4.66
N ARG A 76 4.05 9.05 -5.57
CA ARG A 76 2.66 8.72 -5.24
C ARG A 76 2.57 7.50 -4.33
N TYR A 77 3.27 6.41 -4.64
CA TYR A 77 3.32 5.22 -3.77
C TYR A 77 3.84 5.57 -2.37
N ASN A 78 4.91 6.37 -2.30
CA ASN A 78 5.51 6.75 -1.01
C ASN A 78 4.64 7.72 -0.21
N ASN A 79 3.76 8.48 -0.86
CA ASN A 79 2.84 9.39 -0.18
C ASN A 79 1.56 8.71 0.33
N LEU A 80 1.08 7.67 -0.37
CA LEU A 80 -0.26 7.10 -0.14
C LEU A 80 -0.24 5.67 0.39
N SER A 81 0.93 5.10 0.65
CA SER A 81 1.06 3.75 1.18
C SER A 81 2.20 3.64 2.19
N ASP A 82 2.33 2.47 2.78
CA ASP A 82 3.41 2.00 3.65
C ASP A 82 4.25 0.90 2.97
N LEU A 83 4.11 0.73 1.65
CA LEU A 83 4.75 -0.35 0.90
C LEU A 83 6.25 -0.09 0.67
N GLY A 84 7.02 -1.17 0.53
CA GLY A 84 8.46 -1.14 0.30
C GLY A 84 8.91 -2.05 -0.85
N LYS A 85 9.80 -1.53 -1.70
CA LYS A 85 10.38 -2.25 -2.85
C LYS A 85 11.60 -1.49 -3.36
N SER A 86 12.65 -2.20 -3.72
CA SER A 86 13.74 -1.66 -4.52
C SER A 86 13.57 -2.10 -5.97
N ILE A 87 13.52 -1.12 -6.88
CA ILE A 87 13.18 -1.33 -8.28
C ILE A 87 14.37 -1.00 -9.18
N THR A 88 14.72 -1.91 -10.07
CA THR A 88 15.68 -1.68 -11.15
C THR A 88 14.93 -1.52 -12.47
N VAL A 89 15.06 -0.35 -13.09
CA VAL A 89 14.38 -0.02 -14.33
C VAL A 89 15.35 -0.11 -15.50
N ARG A 90 14.88 -0.60 -16.65
CA ARG A 90 15.63 -0.68 -17.90
C ARG A 90 14.84 -0.12 -19.07
N TYR A 91 15.55 0.41 -20.06
CA TYR A 91 15.02 0.63 -21.40
C TYR A 91 15.45 -0.55 -22.28
N ASP A 92 14.50 -1.32 -22.78
CA ASP A 92 14.73 -2.56 -23.54
C ASP A 92 13.76 -2.61 -24.73
N THR A 93 14.30 -2.36 -25.94
CA THR A 93 13.50 -2.28 -27.17
C THR A 93 12.93 -3.63 -27.61
N SER A 94 13.31 -4.75 -26.98
CA SER A 94 12.70 -6.07 -27.23
C SER A 94 11.31 -6.20 -26.59
N VAL A 95 10.97 -5.31 -25.65
CA VAL A 95 9.67 -5.27 -25.00
C VAL A 95 8.73 -4.35 -25.80
N PRO A 96 7.52 -4.81 -26.17
CA PRO A 96 6.59 -3.98 -26.95
C PRO A 96 6.06 -2.75 -26.20
N THR A 97 5.86 -2.87 -24.88
CA THR A 97 5.20 -1.86 -24.03
C THR A 97 6.03 -1.59 -22.77
N ALA A 98 5.73 -2.28 -21.68
CA ALA A 98 6.49 -2.35 -20.45
C ALA A 98 6.16 -3.67 -19.74
N ASP A 99 7.04 -4.15 -18.88
CA ASP A 99 6.78 -5.30 -18.01
C ASP A 99 7.51 -5.19 -16.67
N GLY A 100 6.75 -5.38 -15.59
CA GLY A 100 7.23 -5.50 -14.22
C GLY A 100 7.32 -6.95 -13.77
N ASN A 101 8.35 -7.28 -13.00
CA ASN A 101 8.56 -8.60 -12.44
C ASN A 101 8.65 -8.56 -10.91
N LEU A 102 8.15 -9.60 -10.25
CA LEU A 102 8.17 -9.75 -8.79
C LEU A 102 9.58 -9.60 -8.18
N ASN A 103 10.63 -9.88 -8.94
CA ASN A 103 12.01 -9.66 -8.50
C ASN A 103 12.43 -8.18 -8.36
N GLY A 104 11.56 -7.23 -8.71
CA GLY A 104 11.84 -5.79 -8.64
C GLY A 104 12.41 -5.21 -9.93
N THR A 105 12.32 -5.90 -11.06
CA THR A 105 12.73 -5.34 -12.36
C THR A 105 11.52 -4.76 -13.09
N ILE A 106 11.69 -3.60 -13.71
CA ILE A 106 10.73 -3.06 -14.70
C ILE A 106 11.49 -2.77 -16.00
N ARG A 107 10.92 -3.15 -17.13
CA ARG A 107 11.44 -2.77 -18.45
C ARG A 107 10.42 -1.90 -19.17
N PHE A 108 10.91 -0.86 -19.84
CA PHE A 108 10.12 -0.06 -20.78
C PHE A 108 10.62 -0.30 -22.20
N GLY A 109 9.68 -0.52 -23.11
CA GLY A 109 9.87 -0.74 -24.53
C GLY A 109 10.14 0.54 -25.32
N SER A 110 10.26 0.41 -26.64
CA SER A 110 10.54 1.53 -27.55
C SER A 110 9.39 2.53 -27.67
N ASN A 111 8.14 2.14 -27.40
CA ASN A 111 7.01 3.03 -27.57
C ASN A 111 6.88 4.05 -26.42
N ARG A 112 7.07 5.34 -26.75
CA ARG A 112 7.03 6.46 -25.79
C ARG A 112 5.68 6.67 -25.14
N SER A 113 4.58 6.22 -25.76
CA SER A 113 3.24 6.32 -25.16
C SER A 113 3.09 5.47 -23.88
N TYR A 114 4.02 4.53 -23.63
CA TYR A 114 4.06 3.74 -22.41
C TYR A 114 5.03 4.28 -21.36
N MET A 115 5.77 5.36 -21.63
CA MET A 115 6.68 5.97 -20.64
C MET A 115 5.95 7.04 -19.83
N THR A 116 4.82 6.67 -19.23
CA THR A 116 3.90 7.54 -18.50
C THR A 116 3.80 7.11 -17.03
N GLU A 117 3.36 8.02 -16.15
CA GLU A 117 3.09 7.71 -14.75
C GLU A 117 2.10 6.54 -14.62
N ARG A 118 1.07 6.51 -15.48
CA ARG A 118 0.08 5.43 -15.54
C ARG A 118 0.74 4.06 -15.71
N THR A 119 1.63 3.91 -16.69
CA THR A 119 2.38 2.65 -16.87
C THR A 119 3.26 2.37 -15.68
N ALA A 120 4.02 3.35 -15.18
CA ALA A 120 4.91 3.13 -14.06
C ALA A 120 4.17 2.65 -12.80
N LEU A 121 3.00 3.22 -12.48
CA LEU A 121 2.16 2.76 -11.37
C LEU A 121 1.74 1.29 -11.54
N HIS A 122 1.27 0.96 -12.75
CA HIS A 122 0.85 -0.40 -13.12
C HIS A 122 2.01 -1.41 -12.99
N GLU A 123 3.17 -1.11 -13.56
CA GLU A 123 4.32 -2.02 -13.49
C GLU A 123 4.86 -2.15 -12.06
N ILE A 124 4.84 -1.08 -11.25
CA ILE A 124 5.20 -1.16 -9.83
C ILE A 124 4.27 -2.16 -9.11
N ALA A 125 2.96 -2.16 -9.41
CA ALA A 125 2.03 -3.12 -8.82
C ALA A 125 2.39 -4.57 -9.15
N HIS A 126 2.85 -4.85 -10.38
CA HIS A 126 3.39 -6.15 -10.75
C HIS A 126 4.64 -6.51 -9.95
N THR A 127 5.54 -5.56 -9.70
CA THR A 127 6.71 -5.83 -8.84
C THR A 127 6.33 -6.10 -7.38
N ILE A 128 5.19 -5.58 -6.91
CA ILE A 128 4.68 -5.80 -5.55
C ILE A 128 4.04 -7.19 -5.42
N GLY A 129 3.32 -7.66 -6.45
CA GLY A 129 2.71 -8.99 -6.42
C GLY A 129 1.50 -9.16 -7.34
N VAL A 130 0.92 -8.07 -7.84
CA VAL A 130 -0.24 -8.12 -8.73
C VAL A 130 0.08 -8.99 -9.94
N GLY A 131 -0.74 -10.02 -10.18
CA GLY A 131 -0.57 -10.93 -11.31
C GLY A 131 0.55 -11.97 -11.19
N THR A 132 1.49 -11.81 -10.27
CA THR A 132 2.72 -12.62 -10.23
C THR A 132 2.93 -13.39 -8.92
N SER A 133 2.27 -12.99 -7.82
CA SER A 133 2.48 -13.63 -6.52
C SER A 133 1.58 -14.86 -6.29
N PRO A 134 1.94 -15.74 -5.35
CA PRO A 134 1.03 -16.78 -4.87
C PRO A 134 -0.25 -16.21 -4.25
N GLY A 135 -0.14 -15.09 -3.52
CA GLY A 135 -1.29 -14.37 -2.94
C GLY A 135 -2.29 -13.93 -4.00
N TRP A 136 -1.79 -13.43 -5.14
CA TRP A 136 -2.62 -13.11 -6.30
C TRP A 136 -3.43 -14.32 -6.77
N SER A 137 -2.77 -15.46 -6.94
CA SER A 137 -3.43 -16.68 -7.42
C SER A 137 -4.48 -17.18 -6.43
N SER A 138 -4.20 -17.10 -5.14
CA SER A 138 -5.12 -17.51 -4.08
C SER A 138 -6.34 -16.60 -3.96
N LEU A 139 -6.14 -15.27 -4.04
CA LEU A 139 -7.18 -14.30 -3.71
C LEU A 139 -7.91 -13.77 -4.94
N GLY A 140 -7.26 -13.75 -6.11
CA GLY A 140 -7.80 -13.27 -7.38
C GLY A 140 -7.99 -14.36 -8.44
N GLY A 141 -7.65 -15.63 -8.17
CA GLY A 141 -7.73 -16.72 -9.16
C GLY A 141 -9.15 -17.04 -9.66
N SER A 142 -10.19 -16.66 -8.91
CA SER A 142 -11.60 -16.88 -9.27
C SER A 142 -12.18 -15.82 -10.22
N GLY A 143 -11.38 -14.82 -10.61
CA GLY A 143 -11.84 -13.70 -11.46
C GLY A 143 -12.45 -12.52 -10.67
N THR A 144 -12.45 -12.59 -9.34
CA THR A 144 -12.78 -11.46 -8.46
C THR A 144 -11.89 -11.55 -7.23
N TRP A 145 -11.31 -10.42 -6.81
CA TRP A 145 -10.52 -10.36 -5.59
C TRP A 145 -11.39 -10.69 -4.36
N THR A 146 -10.92 -11.62 -3.54
CA THR A 146 -11.65 -12.13 -2.36
C THR A 146 -11.14 -11.59 -1.04
N GLY A 147 -10.05 -10.82 -1.05
CA GLY A 147 -9.50 -10.17 0.14
C GLY A 147 -10.44 -9.08 0.69
N ALA A 148 -10.55 -9.01 2.01
CA ALA A 148 -11.55 -8.18 2.68
C ALA A 148 -11.21 -6.68 2.64
N GLN A 149 -9.92 -6.32 2.76
CA GLN A 149 -9.46 -4.94 2.83
C GLN A 149 -9.64 -4.22 1.50
N ALA A 150 -9.14 -4.79 0.40
CA ALA A 150 -9.27 -4.17 -0.92
C ALA A 150 -10.74 -4.15 -1.39
N THR A 151 -11.51 -5.20 -1.04
CA THR A 151 -12.96 -5.24 -1.34
C THR A 151 -13.75 -4.19 -0.57
N ALA A 152 -13.44 -3.99 0.72
CA ALA A 152 -14.07 -2.93 1.50
C ALA A 152 -13.72 -1.54 0.93
N LEU A 153 -12.47 -1.34 0.53
CA LEU A 153 -12.00 -0.07 -0.01
C LEU A 153 -12.67 0.29 -1.34
N VAL A 154 -12.75 -0.63 -2.30
CA VAL A 154 -13.44 -0.34 -3.58
C VAL A 154 -14.92 -0.02 -3.36
N ARG A 155 -15.55 -0.63 -2.35
CA ARG A 155 -16.95 -0.33 -1.99
C ARG A 155 -17.14 1.04 -1.35
N GLN A 156 -16.13 1.54 -0.64
CA GLN A 156 -16.14 2.93 -0.16
C GLN A 156 -16.03 3.92 -1.32
N PHE A 157 -15.27 3.57 -2.36
CA PHE A 157 -15.07 4.43 -3.53
C PHE A 157 -16.29 4.48 -4.44
N ASP A 158 -16.88 3.32 -4.74
CA ASP A 158 -17.79 3.16 -5.87
C ASP A 158 -19.18 2.61 -5.46
N GLY A 159 -19.39 2.42 -4.15
CA GLY A 159 -20.66 1.97 -3.57
C GLY A 159 -20.65 0.51 -3.11
N SER A 160 -21.64 0.15 -2.29
CA SER A 160 -21.67 -1.12 -1.54
C SER A 160 -21.66 -2.39 -2.39
N SER A 161 -22.08 -2.32 -3.65
CA SER A 161 -22.08 -3.44 -4.60
C SER A 161 -20.79 -3.58 -5.42
N ALA A 162 -19.84 -2.64 -5.28
CA ALA A 162 -18.61 -2.68 -6.03
C ALA A 162 -17.76 -3.92 -5.71
N LYS A 163 -17.00 -4.35 -6.71
CA LYS A 163 -16.07 -5.49 -6.66
C LYS A 163 -14.80 -5.17 -7.44
N LEU A 164 -13.70 -5.81 -7.05
CA LEU A 164 -12.47 -5.82 -7.84
C LEU A 164 -12.46 -7.10 -8.70
N SER A 165 -12.70 -6.95 -9.99
CA SER A 165 -12.53 -8.01 -10.97
C SER A 165 -11.04 -8.27 -11.20
N THR A 166 -10.65 -9.52 -11.42
CA THR A 166 -9.25 -9.92 -11.67
C THR A 166 -9.17 -10.80 -12.92
N GLY A 167 -8.05 -10.77 -13.62
CA GLY A 167 -7.84 -11.62 -14.79
C GLY A 167 -6.56 -11.31 -15.55
N GLY A 168 -5.90 -12.34 -16.09
CA GLY A 168 -4.72 -12.19 -16.94
C GLY A 168 -3.56 -11.42 -16.30
N GLY A 169 -3.45 -11.44 -14.97
CA GLY A 169 -2.46 -10.68 -14.22
C GLY A 169 -2.91 -9.30 -13.75
N HIS A 170 -4.11 -8.85 -14.14
CA HIS A 170 -4.61 -7.50 -13.93
C HIS A 170 -5.85 -7.46 -13.04
N PHE A 171 -6.18 -6.28 -12.51
CA PHE A 171 -7.44 -6.02 -11.82
C PHE A 171 -8.17 -4.79 -12.36
N TRP A 172 -9.47 -4.72 -12.08
CA TRP A 172 -10.35 -3.60 -12.40
C TRP A 172 -11.40 -3.43 -11.29
N PRO A 173 -11.87 -2.21 -10.99
CA PRO A 173 -11.37 -0.93 -11.49
C PRO A 173 -10.00 -0.55 -10.91
N TYR A 174 -9.41 0.54 -11.42
CA TYR A 174 -8.16 1.15 -10.93
C TYR A 174 -6.88 0.32 -11.13
N GLY A 175 -6.88 -0.71 -11.98
CA GLY A 175 -5.65 -1.42 -12.37
C GLY A 175 -4.73 -0.62 -13.27
N LEU A 176 -5.23 0.48 -13.88
CA LEU A 176 -4.48 1.34 -14.79
C LEU A 176 -3.87 0.57 -15.97
N ASN A 177 -4.66 -0.32 -16.56
CA ASN A 177 -4.28 -1.23 -17.64
C ASN A 177 -4.22 -0.49 -19.00
N TYR A 178 -4.98 0.59 -19.14
CA TYR A 178 -5.03 1.44 -20.32
C TYR A 178 -4.88 2.92 -19.96
N GLU A 179 -4.37 3.72 -20.91
CA GLU A 179 -4.12 5.14 -20.69
C GLU A 179 -5.41 5.93 -20.37
N ASN A 180 -6.54 5.54 -20.96
CA ASN A 180 -7.83 6.17 -20.70
C ASN A 180 -8.41 5.87 -19.30
N GLU A 181 -7.80 4.97 -18.53
CA GLU A 181 -8.15 4.75 -17.12
C GLU A 181 -7.44 5.75 -16.19
N PHE A 182 -6.49 6.53 -16.70
CA PHE A 182 -5.73 7.47 -15.88
C PHE A 182 -6.50 8.74 -15.55
N SER A 183 -6.47 9.07 -14.27
CA SER A 183 -6.77 10.39 -13.72
C SER A 183 -6.02 10.51 -12.38
N GLY A 184 -5.87 11.71 -11.83
CA GLY A 184 -5.27 11.88 -10.51
C GLY A 184 -5.96 11.02 -9.44
N THR A 185 -7.30 11.03 -9.43
CA THR A 185 -8.10 10.20 -8.52
C THR A 185 -7.90 8.70 -8.75
N ALA A 186 -7.89 8.24 -10.00
CA ALA A 186 -7.67 6.82 -10.31
C ALA A 186 -6.25 6.36 -9.93
N ALA A 187 -5.25 7.23 -10.10
CA ALA A 187 -3.87 6.98 -9.70
C ALA A 187 -3.73 6.84 -8.17
N ASP A 188 -4.41 7.69 -7.39
CA ASP A 188 -4.42 7.59 -5.93
C ASP A 188 -5.12 6.30 -5.47
N ARG A 189 -6.29 6.01 -6.04
CA ARG A 189 -7.06 4.81 -5.72
C ARG A 189 -6.31 3.54 -6.10
N HIS A 190 -5.55 3.53 -7.20
CA HIS A 190 -4.68 2.42 -7.57
C HIS A 190 -3.70 2.08 -6.45
N VAL A 191 -2.94 3.06 -5.97
CA VAL A 191 -1.94 2.85 -4.89
C VAL A 191 -2.61 2.33 -3.62
N GLN A 192 -3.73 2.93 -3.23
CA GLN A 192 -4.45 2.54 -2.02
C GLN A 192 -5.03 1.11 -2.12
N ILE A 193 -5.53 0.72 -3.30
CA ILE A 193 -6.01 -0.63 -3.55
C ILE A 193 -4.87 -1.64 -3.53
N VAL A 194 -3.73 -1.36 -4.18
CA VAL A 194 -2.57 -2.26 -4.14
C VAL A 194 -2.07 -2.44 -2.71
N ALA A 195 -2.01 -1.38 -1.90
CA ALA A 195 -1.66 -1.49 -0.49
C ALA A 195 -2.68 -2.32 0.32
N ALA A 196 -3.98 -2.16 0.05
CA ALA A 196 -5.00 -3.00 0.67
C ALA A 196 -4.92 -4.47 0.23
N MET A 197 -4.58 -4.75 -1.03
CA MET A 197 -4.34 -6.11 -1.52
C MET A 197 -3.14 -6.76 -0.81
N VAL A 198 -2.05 -6.01 -0.58
CA VAL A 198 -0.92 -6.49 0.24
C VAL A 198 -1.37 -6.85 1.65
N ARG A 199 -2.22 -6.02 2.29
CA ARG A 199 -2.78 -6.32 3.62
C ARG A 199 -3.71 -7.53 3.63
N ASP A 200 -4.33 -7.86 2.49
CA ASP A 200 -5.11 -9.08 2.31
C ASP A 200 -4.25 -10.34 2.13
N GLY A 201 -2.94 -10.18 1.87
CA GLY A 201 -2.01 -11.29 1.65
C GLY A 201 -1.63 -11.52 0.18
N LEU A 202 -1.68 -10.47 -0.66
CA LEU A 202 -1.02 -10.47 -1.98
C LEU A 202 0.46 -10.82 -1.86
#